data_AF-A0A975I8D5-F1
#
_entry.id   AF-A0A975I8D5-F1
#
_cell.length_a   1.000
_cell.length_b   1.000
_cell.length_c   1.000
_cell.angle_alpha   90.00
_cell.angle_beta   90.00
_cell.angle_gamma   90.00
#
_symmetry.space_group_name_H-M   'P 1'
#
loop_
_entity.id
_entity.type
_entity.pdbx_description
1 polymer ?
#
loop_
_entity_poly.entity_id
_entity_poly.type
_entity_poly.pdbx_seq_one_letter_code
_entity_poly.pdbx_strand_id
1 'polypeptide(L)'
;MDRARRIKALTTLQRIKEHELDEQAAKMGVIRAAQGNLQRELDSLTHRLETETQITSPEAAPFLAGFLQAVQQRRDFIDREMVKLDEKAAQIEGRLFETYAEVRTNENVLDKSLYEKRREEDLAESNALEEVARNRYMRQMGGSS
;
A
#
# COMPACT_ATOMS: atom_id res chain seq x y z
N MET A 1 -29.44 9.23 5.84
CA MET A 1 -28.76 7.99 6.30
C MET A 1 -28.59 8.07 7.80
N ASP A 2 -28.91 6.99 8.53
CA ASP A 2 -28.59 6.86 9.96
C ASP A 2 -27.06 6.96 10.18
N ARG A 3 -26.62 7.78 11.16
CA ARG A 3 -25.19 8.04 11.43
C ARG A 3 -24.44 6.76 11.78
N ALA A 4 -25.07 5.84 12.51
CA ALA A 4 -24.47 4.54 12.82
C ALA A 4 -24.18 3.74 11.53
N ARG A 5 -25.10 3.78 10.55
CA ARG A 5 -24.89 3.19 9.23
C ARG A 5 -23.77 3.88 8.46
N ARG A 6 -23.66 5.22 8.55
CA ARG A 6 -22.56 5.98 7.93
C ARG A 6 -21.20 5.61 8.50
N ILE A 7 -21.07 5.55 9.83
CA ILE A 7 -19.81 5.14 10.50
C ILE A 7 -19.43 3.72 10.07
N LYS A 8 -20.38 2.77 10.08
CA LYS A 8 -20.13 1.40 9.63
C LYS A 8 -19.67 1.32 8.17
N ALA A 9 -20.29 2.12 7.30
CA ALA A 9 -19.89 2.20 5.89
C ALA A 9 -18.48 2.75 5.74
N LEU A 10 -18.13 3.85 6.43
CA LEU A 10 -16.79 4.45 6.41
C LEU A 10 -15.72 3.49 6.92
N THR A 11 -15.98 2.78 8.04
CA THR A 11 -15.05 1.76 8.55
C THR A 11 -14.86 0.61 7.56
N THR A 12 -15.93 0.19 6.87
CA THR A 12 -15.83 -0.85 5.84
C THR A 12 -15.00 -0.38 4.65
N LEU A 13 -15.23 0.85 4.18
CA LEU A 13 -14.45 1.47 3.12
C LEU A 13 -12.97 1.59 3.49
N GLN A 14 -12.66 2.00 4.72
CA GLN A 14 -11.29 2.09 5.20
C GLN A 14 -10.57 0.74 5.14
N ARG A 15 -11.20 -0.34 5.62
CA ARG A 15 -10.63 -1.70 5.54
C ARG A 15 -10.40 -2.18 4.12
N ILE A 16 -11.32 -1.87 3.21
CA ILE A 16 -11.16 -2.20 1.78
C ILE A 16 -9.93 -1.48 1.23
N LYS A 17 -9.77 -0.19 1.54
CA LYS A 17 -8.65 0.61 1.05
C LYS A 17 -7.30 0.21 1.66
N GLU A 18 -7.27 -0.17 2.94
CA GLU A 18 -6.08 -0.77 3.57
C GLU A 18 -5.66 -2.05 2.85
N HIS A 19 -6.61 -2.94 2.53
CA HIS A 19 -6.33 -4.15 1.76
C HIS A 19 -5.85 -3.84 0.33
N GLU A 20 -6.41 -2.81 -0.33
CA GLU A 20 -5.93 -2.36 -1.64
C GLU A 20 -4.46 -1.88 -1.58
N LEU A 21 -4.06 -1.17 -0.52
CA LEU A 21 -2.67 -0.77 -0.30
C LEU A 21 -1.75 -1.97 -0.11
N ASP A 22 -2.16 -2.95 0.70
CA ASP A 22 -1.38 -4.17 0.93
C ASP A 22 -1.19 -4.97 -0.37
N GLU A 23 -2.23 -5.08 -1.18
CA GLU A 23 -2.17 -5.75 -2.49
C GLU A 23 -1.22 -5.04 -3.45
N GLN A 24 -1.25 -3.70 -3.48
CA GLN A 24 -0.34 -2.89 -4.30
C GLN A 24 1.12 -3.03 -3.83
N ALA A 25 1.36 -3.03 -2.52
CA ALA A 25 2.68 -3.27 -1.95
C ALA A 25 3.22 -4.67 -2.30
N ALA A 26 2.37 -5.71 -2.22
CA ALA A 26 2.74 -7.06 -2.63
C ALA A 26 3.12 -7.12 -4.12
N LYS A 27 2.34 -6.49 -5.01
CA LYS A 27 2.65 -6.39 -6.45
C LYS A 27 3.98 -5.67 -6.69
N MET A 28 4.26 -4.59 -5.96
CA MET A 28 5.54 -3.90 -6.02
C MET A 28 6.69 -4.82 -5.61
N GLY A 29 6.52 -5.60 -4.53
CA GLY A 29 7.50 -6.59 -4.08
C GLY A 29 7.85 -7.62 -5.18
N VAL A 30 6.85 -8.11 -5.90
CA VAL A 30 7.05 -9.03 -7.04
C VAL A 30 7.86 -8.37 -8.16
N ILE A 31 7.55 -7.11 -8.51
CA ILE A 31 8.31 -6.37 -9.53
C ILE A 31 9.77 -6.19 -9.10
N ARG A 32 10.02 -5.75 -7.86
CA ARG A 32 11.38 -5.55 -7.35
C ARG A 32 12.18 -6.86 -7.32
N ALA A 33 11.53 -7.98 -6.97
CA ALA A 33 12.16 -9.29 -7.03
C ALA A 33 12.53 -9.68 -8.48
N ALA A 34 11.65 -9.43 -9.44
CA ALA A 34 11.92 -9.69 -10.86
C ALA A 34 13.07 -8.82 -11.39
N GLN A 35 13.09 -7.52 -11.06
CA GLN A 35 14.21 -6.62 -11.40
C GLN A 35 15.53 -7.10 -10.79
N GLY A 36 15.53 -7.52 -9.53
CA GLY A 36 16.72 -8.08 -8.87
C GLY A 36 17.22 -9.37 -9.52
N ASN A 37 16.33 -10.20 -10.07
CA ASN A 37 16.73 -11.39 -10.85
C ASN A 37 17.40 -11.01 -12.16
N LEU A 38 16.82 -10.06 -12.89
CA LEU A 38 17.38 -9.56 -14.16
C LEU A 38 18.74 -8.87 -13.96
N GLN A 39 18.89 -8.09 -12.89
CA GLN A 39 20.17 -7.46 -12.56
C GLN A 39 21.25 -8.51 -12.27
N ARG A 40 20.94 -9.54 -11.48
CA ARG A 40 21.88 -10.64 -11.23
C ARG A 40 22.28 -11.37 -12.52
N GLU A 41 21.35 -11.48 -13.46
CA GLU A 41 21.65 -12.06 -14.76
C GLU A 41 22.60 -11.18 -15.58
N LEU A 42 22.40 -9.85 -15.60
CA LEU A 42 23.33 -8.91 -16.23
C LEU A 42 24.73 -8.98 -15.61
N ASP A 43 24.82 -9.05 -14.29
CA ASP A 43 26.09 -9.16 -13.58
C ASP A 43 26.80 -10.47 -13.96
N SER A 44 26.06 -11.58 -14.05
CA SER A 44 26.57 -12.88 -14.49
C SER A 44 27.08 -12.85 -15.94
N LEU A 45 26.33 -12.24 -16.86
CA LEU A 45 26.74 -12.09 -18.25
C LEU A 45 28.02 -11.25 -18.37
N THR A 46 28.13 -10.20 -17.56
CA THR A 46 29.31 -9.33 -17.51
C THR A 46 30.53 -10.12 -17.03
N HIS A 47 30.40 -10.86 -15.94
CA HIS A 47 31.49 -11.68 -15.41
C HIS A 47 31.92 -12.79 -16.39
N ARG A 48 30.97 -13.42 -17.08
CA ARG A 48 31.28 -14.41 -18.13
C ARG A 48 32.05 -13.79 -19.29
N LEU A 49 31.66 -12.58 -19.71
CA LEU A 49 32.35 -11.88 -20.79
C LEU A 49 33.79 -11.53 -20.40
N GLU A 50 34.03 -11.08 -19.18
CA GLU A 50 35.38 -10.83 -18.64
C GLU A 50 36.23 -12.11 -18.58
N THR A 51 35.64 -13.23 -18.18
CA THR A 51 36.36 -14.50 -18.02
C THR A 51 36.67 -15.15 -19.36
N GLU A 52 35.69 -15.19 -20.28
CA GLU A 52 35.85 -15.85 -21.58
C GLU A 52 36.71 -15.02 -22.56
N THR A 53 36.72 -13.69 -22.46
CA THR A 53 37.63 -12.86 -23.29
C THR A 53 39.10 -12.96 -22.89
N GLN A 54 39.42 -13.42 -21.68
CA GLN A 54 40.80 -13.68 -21.24
C GLN A 54 41.36 -15.01 -21.78
N ILE A 55 40.49 -15.95 -22.17
CA ILE A 55 40.88 -17.26 -22.72
C ILE A 55 40.89 -17.18 -24.25
N THR A 56 41.93 -16.58 -24.81
CA THR A 56 42.16 -16.52 -26.27
C THR A 56 42.98 -17.71 -26.75
N SER A 57 42.43 -18.91 -26.66
CA SER A 57 43.01 -20.04 -27.39
C SER A 57 42.72 -19.89 -28.90
N PRO A 58 43.65 -20.23 -29.79
CA PRO A 58 43.45 -20.15 -31.24
C PRO A 58 42.24 -20.96 -31.72
N GLU A 59 41.89 -22.06 -31.04
CA GLU A 59 40.75 -22.90 -31.38
C GLU A 59 39.40 -22.26 -31.04
N ALA A 60 39.35 -21.35 -30.06
CA ALA A 60 38.13 -20.69 -29.61
C ALA A 60 37.79 -19.42 -30.43
N ALA A 61 38.76 -18.86 -31.15
CA ALA A 61 38.63 -17.60 -31.89
C ALA A 61 37.42 -17.55 -32.87
N PRO A 62 37.06 -18.62 -33.60
CA PRO A 62 35.90 -18.61 -34.49
C PRO A 62 34.54 -18.47 -33.78
N PHE A 63 34.46 -18.88 -32.50
CA PHE A 63 33.21 -18.91 -31.73
C PHE A 63 32.98 -17.61 -30.94
N LEU A 64 34.04 -16.83 -30.71
CA LEU A 64 34.00 -15.60 -29.89
C LEU A 64 33.01 -14.57 -30.44
N ALA A 65 32.97 -14.34 -31.74
CA ALA A 65 32.06 -13.37 -32.36
C ALA A 65 30.58 -13.73 -32.12
N GLY A 66 30.23 -15.00 -32.27
CA GLY A 66 28.88 -15.49 -32.03
C GLY A 66 28.48 -15.41 -30.54
N PHE A 67 29.42 -15.74 -29.64
CA PHE A 67 29.22 -15.57 -28.20
C PHE A 67 28.96 -14.11 -27.82
N LEU A 68 29.80 -13.17 -28.27
CA LEU A 68 29.63 -11.74 -27.98
C LEU A 68 28.29 -11.21 -28.51
N GLN A 69 27.88 -11.63 -29.71
CA GLN A 69 26.59 -11.28 -30.28
C GLN A 69 25.43 -11.83 -29.44
N ALA A 70 25.50 -13.08 -28.99
CA ALA A 70 24.48 -13.68 -28.13
C ALA A 70 24.38 -12.98 -26.76
N VAL A 71 25.51 -12.62 -26.15
CA VAL A 71 25.54 -11.85 -24.90
C VAL A 71 24.90 -10.48 -25.10
N GLN A 72 25.23 -9.78 -26.19
CA GLN A 72 24.63 -8.47 -26.48
C GLN A 72 23.11 -8.59 -26.68
N GLN A 73 22.64 -9.55 -27.46
CA GLN A 73 21.20 -9.77 -27.65
C GLN A 73 20.48 -10.06 -26.33
N ARG A 74 21.13 -10.80 -25.43
CA ARG A 74 20.57 -11.10 -24.12
C ARG A 74 20.50 -9.85 -23.23
N ARG A 75 21.53 -9.01 -23.24
CA ARG A 75 21.52 -7.70 -22.55
C ARG A 75 20.39 -6.81 -23.06
N ASP A 76 20.27 -6.66 -24.39
CA ASP A 76 19.21 -5.85 -25.01
C ASP A 76 17.80 -6.38 -24.69
N PHE A 77 17.66 -7.70 -24.50
CA PHE A 77 16.41 -8.29 -24.03
C PHE A 77 16.14 -7.93 -22.58
N ILE A 78 17.13 -8.07 -21.69
CA ILE A 78 16.98 -7.77 -20.28
C ILE A 78 16.64 -6.28 -20.07
N ASP A 79 17.32 -5.37 -20.77
CA ASP A 79 17.08 -3.93 -20.67
C ASP A 79 15.62 -3.58 -21.04
N ARG A 80 15.10 -4.19 -22.11
CA ARG A 80 13.69 -4.02 -22.50
C ARG A 80 12.71 -4.56 -21.45
N GLU A 81 13.03 -5.68 -20.81
CA GLU A 81 12.20 -6.20 -19.73
C GLU A 81 12.26 -5.33 -18.47
N MET A 82 13.44 -4.75 -18.15
CA MET A 82 13.57 -3.79 -17.06
C MET A 82 12.70 -2.55 -17.29
N VAL A 83 12.72 -1.97 -18.49
CA VAL A 83 11.85 -0.83 -18.84
C VAL A 83 10.37 -1.17 -18.65
N LYS A 84 9.92 -2.35 -19.10
CA LYS A 84 8.53 -2.78 -18.89
C LYS A 84 8.17 -2.96 -17.41
N LEU A 85 9.13 -3.41 -16.60
CA LEU A 85 8.94 -3.54 -15.16
C LEU A 85 8.87 -2.17 -14.49
N ASP A 86 9.69 -1.21 -14.90
CA ASP A 86 9.66 0.17 -14.41
C ASP A 86 8.35 0.87 -14.75
N GLU A 87 7.84 0.71 -15.97
CA GLU A 87 6.53 1.24 -16.36
C GLU A 87 5.40 0.68 -15.49
N LYS A 88 5.43 -0.64 -15.21
CA LYS A 88 4.46 -1.27 -14.31
C LYS A 88 4.62 -0.79 -12.87
N ALA A 89 5.84 -0.58 -12.40
CA ALA A 89 6.12 -0.03 -11.08
C ALA A 89 5.53 1.38 -10.96
N ALA A 90 5.77 2.26 -11.93
CA ALA A 90 5.23 3.61 -11.97
C ALA A 90 3.69 3.63 -11.95
N GLN A 91 3.04 2.70 -12.65
CA GLN A 91 1.58 2.56 -12.59
C GLN A 91 1.07 2.17 -11.19
N ILE A 92 1.79 1.28 -10.50
CA ILE A 92 1.44 0.90 -9.12
C ILE A 92 1.70 2.04 -8.15
N GLU A 93 2.79 2.79 -8.32
CA GLU A 93 3.10 3.98 -7.51
C GLU A 93 2.02 5.05 -7.65
N GLY A 94 1.53 5.30 -8.87
CA GLY A 94 0.40 6.21 -9.10
C GLY A 94 -0.86 5.76 -8.34
N ARG A 95 -1.21 4.47 -8.43
CA ARG A 95 -2.36 3.90 -7.70
C ARG A 95 -2.19 3.93 -6.19
N LEU A 96 -0.98 3.70 -5.68
CA LEU A 96 -0.65 3.82 -4.25
C LEU A 96 -0.92 5.23 -3.75
N PHE A 97 -0.48 6.24 -4.50
CA PHE A 97 -0.70 7.63 -4.14
C PHE A 97 -2.20 7.97 -4.07
N GLU A 98 -2.97 7.59 -5.10
CA GLU A 98 -4.42 7.80 -5.14
C GLU A 98 -5.12 7.08 -3.97
N THR A 99 -4.81 5.81 -3.76
CA THR A 99 -5.42 5.00 -2.69
C THR A 99 -5.08 5.58 -1.32
N TYR A 100 -3.86 6.04 -1.10
CA TYR A 100 -3.45 6.68 0.15
C TYR A 100 -4.18 8.01 0.40
N ALA A 101 -4.35 8.83 -0.63
CA ALA A 101 -5.13 10.08 -0.52
C ALA A 101 -6.60 9.80 -0.15
N GLU A 102 -7.19 8.75 -0.72
CA GLU A 102 -8.55 8.29 -0.38
C GLU A 102 -8.64 7.77 1.06
N VAL A 103 -7.67 6.96 1.51
CA VAL A 103 -7.59 6.49 2.92
C VAL A 103 -7.57 7.67 3.87
N ARG A 104 -6.68 8.65 3.65
CA ARG A 104 -6.57 9.84 4.49
C ARG A 104 -7.86 10.65 4.53
N THR A 105 -8.53 10.79 3.39
CA THR A 105 -9.81 11.48 3.32
C THR A 105 -10.88 10.74 4.14
N ASN A 106 -10.95 9.42 3.99
CA ASN A 106 -11.90 8.59 4.72
C ASN A 106 -11.64 8.58 6.23
N GLU A 107 -10.38 8.49 6.66
CA GLU A 107 -9.96 8.58 8.06
C GLU A 107 -10.47 9.87 8.71
N ASN A 108 -10.19 11.02 8.08
CA ASN A 108 -10.62 12.32 8.60
C ASN A 108 -12.15 12.42 8.77
N VAL A 109 -12.92 11.88 7.83
CA VAL A 109 -14.38 11.88 7.90
C VAL A 109 -14.89 10.92 8.97
N LEU A 110 -14.25 9.76 9.12
CA LEU A 110 -14.59 8.77 10.15
C LEU A 110 -14.32 9.33 11.55
N ASP A 111 -13.13 9.91 11.77
CA ASP A 111 -12.73 10.49 13.06
C ASP A 111 -13.68 11.58 13.50
N LYS A 112 -14.04 12.49 12.58
CA LYS A 112 -15.05 13.52 12.84
C LYS A 112 -16.40 12.90 13.23
N SER A 113 -16.85 11.88 12.50
CA SER A 113 -18.13 11.21 12.76
C SER A 113 -18.15 10.49 14.10
N LEU A 114 -17.02 9.89 14.51
CA LEU A 114 -16.86 9.23 15.80
C LEU A 114 -16.83 10.25 16.95
N TYR A 115 -16.13 11.36 16.76
CA TYR A 115 -16.08 12.45 17.73
C TYR A 115 -17.46 13.06 17.99
N GLU A 116 -18.20 13.39 16.92
CA GLU A 116 -19.57 13.91 17.04
C GLU A 116 -20.49 12.93 17.76
N LYS A 117 -20.38 11.64 17.44
CA LYS A 117 -21.17 10.59 18.10
C LYS A 117 -20.89 10.53 19.61
N ARG A 118 -19.61 10.50 20.02
CA ARG A 118 -19.23 10.48 21.44
C ARG A 118 -19.75 11.71 22.17
N ARG A 119 -19.60 12.89 21.58
CA ARG A 119 -20.10 14.13 22.17
C ARG A 119 -21.62 14.10 22.41
N GLU A 120 -22.39 13.53 21.48
CA GLU A 120 -23.84 13.37 21.67
C GLU A 120 -24.18 12.36 22.76
N GLU A 121 -23.44 11.26 22.85
CA GLU A 121 -23.58 10.26 23.92
C GLU A 121 -23.27 10.88 25.29
N ASP A 122 -22.19 11.65 25.42
CA ASP A 122 -21.81 12.35 26.65
C ASP A 122 -22.88 13.38 27.08
N LEU A 123 -23.43 14.14 26.13
CA LEU A 123 -24.50 15.10 26.41
C LEU A 123 -25.80 14.40 26.84
N ALA A 124 -26.14 13.28 26.19
CA ALA A 124 -27.32 12.50 26.55
C ALA A 124 -27.18 11.88 27.95
N GLU A 125 -26.00 11.36 28.30
CA GLU A 125 -25.71 10.83 29.63
C GLU A 125 -25.79 11.92 30.70
N SER A 126 -25.19 13.09 30.46
CA SER A 126 -25.27 14.24 31.37
C SER A 126 -26.71 14.67 31.63
N ASN A 127 -27.52 14.80 30.58
CA ASN A 127 -28.93 15.17 30.70
C ASN A 127 -29.73 14.12 31.50
N ALA A 128 -29.48 12.83 31.27
CA ALA A 128 -30.14 11.76 32.01
C ALA A 128 -29.77 11.78 33.50
N LEU A 129 -28.50 12.03 33.83
CA LEU A 129 -28.03 12.15 35.21
C LEU A 129 -28.65 13.37 35.92
N GLU A 130 -28.74 14.51 35.24
CA GLU A 130 -29.39 15.71 35.76
C GLU A 130 -30.89 15.49 36.03
N GLU A 131 -31.59 14.78 35.14
CA GLU A 131 -33.00 14.44 35.32
C GLU A 131 -33.21 13.53 36.54
N VAL A 132 -32.37 12.50 36.70
CA VAL A 132 -32.39 11.62 37.88
C VAL A 132 -32.12 12.40 39.16
N ALA A 133 -31.12 13.27 39.17
CA ALA A 133 -30.78 14.11 40.32
C ALA A 133 -31.94 15.05 40.69
N ARG A 134 -32.55 15.70 39.70
CA ARG A 134 -33.72 16.58 39.88
C ARG A 134 -34.92 15.82 40.43
N ASN A 135 -35.24 14.66 39.87
CA ASN A 135 -36.34 13.81 40.33
C ASN A 135 -36.14 13.33 41.78
N ARG A 136 -34.90 13.00 42.15
CA ARG A 136 -34.55 12.63 43.52
C ARG A 136 -34.72 13.81 44.48
N TYR A 137 -34.24 15.00 44.11
CA TYR A 137 -34.39 16.22 44.91
C TYR A 137 -35.87 16.59 45.14
N MET A 138 -36.69 16.54 44.09
CA MET A 138 -38.12 16.84 44.17
C MET A 138 -38.88 15.85 45.07
N ARG A 139 -38.53 14.56 45.04
CA ARG A 139 -39.10 13.56 45.98
C ARG A 139 -38.71 13.82 47.42
N GLN A 140 -37.47 14.26 47.68
CA GLN A 140 -37.01 14.56 49.04
C GLN A 140 -37.66 15.83 49.61
N MET A 141 -37.90 16.84 48.77
CA MET A 141 -38.59 18.08 49.13
C MET A 141 -40.11 17.90 49.27
N GLY A 142 -40.73 17.06 48.42
CA GLY A 142 -42.17 16.76 48.47
C GLY A 142 -42.61 15.75 49.55
N GLY A 143 -41.65 15.09 50.21
CA GLY A 143 -41.90 14.17 51.34
C GLY A 143 -41.76 14.81 52.72
N SER A 144 -41.57 16.13 52.80
CA SER A 144 -41.43 16.89 54.06
C SER A 144 -42.66 17.76 54.37
N SER A 145 -43.88 17.29 54.06
CA SER A 145 -45.15 17.94 54.43
C SER A 145 -46.00 17.02 55.28
#